data_AF-A0A3P7MDV8-F1
#
_entry.id   AF-A0A3P7MDV8-F1
#
_cell.length_a   1.000
_cell.length_b   1.000
_cell.length_c   1.000
_cell.angle_alpha   90.00
_cell.angle_beta   90.00
_cell.angle_gamma   90.00
#
_symmetry.space_group_name_H-M   'P 1'
#
loop_
_entity.id
_entity.type
_entity.pdbx_description
1 polymer ?
#
loop_
_entity_poly.entity_id
_entity_poly.type
_entity_poly.pdbx_seq_one_letter_code
_entity_poly.pdbx_strand_id
1 'polypeptide(L)'
;TGHDFVEETSNTDRRARAIRAARNLLSAVARMLIMSDMVDVRIMLLQVAKAQEIMDLMVTADSKKELSELFASLNSCLEQLDESIRRRILELRNPAEQDDMQAARAWLKLNSIIMYTSSTAYIRHPEVDQARLNRDFAHAQMSLALQTMADILQGCAINSDICLSHYGRVGELMRQLDHFQTRAYMEPSSYKDHLHRPELEGLLEKIVSGVAAIADSENTRDERKKRIVDECNNLRQALQDLLAEYEKNCGRAEPSEDLDLAMVHLGHKAKDLRRHLRRAIVDHVSDAFLDTITPLMMLIESAQRHDERTTVENGKRFQEHANKILQ
;
A
#
# COMPACT_ATOMS: atom_id res chain seq x y z
N THR A 1 -27.09 38.87 5.95
CA THR A 1 -27.29 37.89 4.85
C THR A 1 -27.84 36.56 5.34
N GLY A 2 -27.15 35.85 6.24
CA GLY A 2 -27.69 34.64 6.88
C GLY A 2 -28.83 34.96 7.85
N HIS A 3 -28.60 35.93 8.73
CA HIS A 3 -29.59 36.46 9.68
C HIS A 3 -30.89 36.90 8.97
N ASP A 4 -30.77 37.71 7.91
CA ASP A 4 -31.91 38.25 7.17
C ASP A 4 -32.76 37.14 6.51
N PHE A 5 -32.15 36.00 6.14
CA PHE A 5 -32.89 34.84 5.64
C PHE A 5 -33.61 34.07 6.75
N VAL A 6 -33.00 33.96 7.94
CA VAL A 6 -33.64 33.30 9.10
C VAL A 6 -34.90 34.04 9.55
N GLU A 7 -34.92 35.38 9.43
CA GLU A 7 -36.09 36.20 9.75
C GLU A 7 -37.26 36.02 8.75
N GLU A 8 -36.98 35.66 7.49
CA GLU A 8 -37.98 35.48 6.43
C GLU A 8 -37.61 34.30 5.50
N THR A 9 -37.85 33.09 5.97
CA THR A 9 -37.41 31.85 5.30
C THR A 9 -38.14 31.53 3.99
N SER A 10 -39.33 32.10 3.78
CA SER A 10 -40.11 31.97 2.55
C SER A 10 -39.64 32.89 1.42
N ASN A 11 -38.78 33.88 1.72
CA ASN A 11 -38.33 34.87 0.76
C ASN A 11 -37.21 34.29 -0.14
N THR A 12 -37.54 34.06 -1.42
CA THR A 12 -36.66 33.44 -2.42
C THR A 12 -35.39 34.25 -2.70
N ASP A 13 -35.48 35.59 -2.71
CA ASP A 13 -34.34 36.47 -2.96
C ASP A 13 -33.36 36.48 -1.77
N ARG A 14 -33.88 36.51 -0.54
CA ARG A 14 -33.08 36.38 0.67
C ARG A 14 -32.38 35.03 0.73
N ARG A 15 -33.10 33.95 0.39
CA ARG A 15 -32.54 32.60 0.24
C ARG A 15 -31.40 32.58 -0.79
N ALA A 16 -31.61 33.16 -1.98
CA ALA A 16 -30.59 33.21 -3.02
C ALA A 16 -29.35 34.04 -2.61
N ARG A 17 -29.53 35.14 -1.88
CA ARG A 17 -28.42 35.92 -1.30
C ARG A 17 -27.66 35.12 -0.24
N ALA A 18 -28.35 34.43 0.66
CA ALA A 18 -27.73 33.57 1.67
C ALA A 18 -26.93 32.43 1.03
N ILE A 19 -27.48 31.75 0.01
CA ILE A 19 -26.78 30.70 -0.74
C ILE A 19 -25.51 31.24 -1.41
N ARG A 20 -25.58 32.41 -2.05
CA ARG A 20 -24.39 33.05 -2.65
C ARG A 20 -23.32 33.39 -1.62
N ALA A 21 -23.72 33.96 -0.49
CA ALA A 21 -22.81 34.27 0.61
C ALA A 21 -22.15 32.98 1.17
N ALA A 22 -22.93 31.92 1.36
CA ALA A 22 -22.42 30.63 1.82
C ALA A 22 -21.43 29.99 0.82
N ARG A 23 -21.72 30.05 -0.50
CA ARG A 23 -20.78 29.57 -1.53
C ARG A 23 -19.47 30.35 -1.53
N ASN A 24 -19.54 31.67 -1.40
CA ASN A 24 -18.35 32.51 -1.33
C ASN A 24 -17.52 32.21 -0.07
N LEU A 25 -18.19 32.05 1.08
CA LEU A 25 -17.53 31.67 2.33
C LEU A 25 -16.87 30.29 2.21
N LEU A 26 -17.57 29.29 1.68
CA LEU A 26 -17.02 27.95 1.45
C LEU A 26 -15.78 28.02 0.55
N SER A 27 -15.82 28.79 -0.54
CA SER A 27 -14.67 28.98 -1.42
C SER A 27 -13.50 29.66 -0.72
N ALA A 28 -13.75 30.65 0.14
CA ALA A 28 -12.70 31.35 0.88
C ALA A 28 -12.05 30.44 1.92
N VAL A 29 -12.86 29.70 2.69
CA VAL A 29 -12.38 28.73 3.68
C VAL A 29 -11.61 27.59 3.02
N ALA A 30 -12.11 27.04 1.91
CA ALA A 30 -11.40 26.01 1.17
C ALA A 30 -10.01 26.48 0.69
N ARG A 31 -9.92 27.71 0.15
CA ARG A 31 -8.62 28.30 -0.23
C ARG A 31 -7.69 28.47 0.96
N MET A 32 -8.20 28.94 2.10
CA MET A 32 -7.40 29.08 3.32
C MET A 32 -6.85 27.73 3.80
N LEU A 33 -7.68 26.68 3.82
CA LEU A 33 -7.27 25.34 4.21
C LEU A 33 -6.21 24.76 3.26
N ILE A 34 -6.38 24.94 1.94
CA ILE A 34 -5.38 24.51 0.94
C ILE A 34 -4.04 25.24 1.16
N MET A 35 -4.07 26.55 1.40
CA MET A 35 -2.83 27.30 1.68
C MET A 35 -2.16 26.85 2.98
N SER A 36 -2.93 26.56 4.03
CA SER A 36 -2.41 26.01 5.28
C SER A 36 -1.72 24.67 5.04
N ASP A 37 -2.39 23.75 4.33
CA ASP A 37 -1.84 22.43 3.97
C ASP A 37 -0.52 22.56 3.19
N MET A 38 -0.44 23.49 2.25
CA MET A 38 0.79 23.75 1.50
C MET A 38 1.96 24.20 2.39
N VAL A 39 1.68 25.00 3.43
CA VAL A 39 2.69 25.42 4.41
C VAL A 39 3.14 24.24 5.26
N ASP A 40 2.21 23.41 5.73
CA ASP A 40 2.51 22.21 6.51
C ASP A 40 3.38 21.22 5.71
N VAL A 41 3.03 20.98 4.44
CA VAL A 41 3.84 20.18 3.51
C VAL A 41 5.24 20.77 3.33
N ARG A 42 5.36 22.10 3.18
CA ARG A 42 6.66 22.75 3.05
C ARG A 42 7.53 22.59 4.29
N ILE A 43 6.94 22.68 5.48
CA ILE A 43 7.64 22.45 6.75
C ILE A 43 8.15 21.01 6.84
N MET A 44 7.32 20.03 6.50
CA MET A 44 7.73 18.62 6.47
C MET A 44 8.88 18.37 5.49
N LEU A 45 8.85 18.97 4.30
CA LEU A 45 9.95 18.87 3.33
C LEU A 45 11.26 19.49 3.85
N LEU A 46 11.19 20.59 4.60
CA LEU A 46 12.37 21.18 5.24
C LEU A 46 12.94 20.26 6.34
N GLN A 47 12.08 19.58 7.11
CA GLN A 47 12.50 18.59 8.10
C GLN A 47 13.17 17.37 7.44
N VAL A 48 12.62 16.89 6.32
CA VAL A 48 13.22 15.82 5.52
C VAL A 48 14.62 16.22 5.03
N ALA A 49 14.76 17.40 4.43
CA ALA A 49 16.06 17.89 3.95
C ALA A 49 17.09 18.04 5.08
N LYS A 50 16.66 18.56 6.25
CA LYS A 50 17.51 18.68 7.43
C LYS A 50 17.96 17.32 7.96
N ALA A 51 17.08 16.32 7.99
CA ALA A 51 17.44 14.97 8.39
C ALA A 51 18.49 14.37 7.44
N GLN A 52 18.34 14.57 6.13
CA GLN A 52 19.33 14.15 5.13
C GLN A 52 20.71 14.79 5.36
N GLU A 53 20.75 16.10 5.59
CA GLU A 53 22.01 16.81 5.86
C GLU A 53 22.73 16.27 7.12
N ILE A 54 22.00 16.02 8.21
CA ILE A 54 22.59 15.45 9.43
C ILE A 54 23.13 14.04 9.18
N MET A 55 22.41 13.21 8.42
CA MET A 55 22.88 11.87 8.05
C MET A 55 24.17 11.94 7.23
N ASP A 56 24.25 12.84 6.25
CA ASP A 56 25.46 13.01 5.43
C ASP A 56 26.67 13.38 6.30
N LEU A 57 26.48 14.26 7.29
CA LEU A 57 27.53 14.61 8.28
C LEU A 57 27.92 13.41 9.17
N MET A 58 26.97 12.55 9.55
CA MET A 58 27.26 11.36 10.35
C MET A 58 28.16 10.36 9.62
N VAL A 59 28.11 10.30 8.29
CA VAL A 59 29.00 9.43 7.48
C VAL A 59 30.45 9.90 7.55
N THR A 60 30.67 11.21 7.67
CA THR A 60 32.01 11.83 7.72
C THR A 60 32.52 12.08 9.13
N ALA A 61 31.79 11.69 10.17
CA ALA A 61 32.18 11.94 11.55
C ALA A 61 33.49 11.21 11.91
N ASP A 62 34.47 11.96 12.42
CA ASP A 62 35.83 11.45 12.69
C ASP A 62 35.99 10.98 14.15
N SER A 63 35.00 11.26 15.01
CA SER A 63 35.06 10.89 16.42
C SER A 63 33.73 10.39 16.95
N LYS A 64 33.80 9.54 17.98
CA LYS A 64 32.59 9.05 18.70
C LYS A 64 31.79 10.18 19.33
N LYS A 65 32.47 11.23 19.78
CA LYS A 65 31.84 12.39 20.42
C LYS A 65 30.99 13.14 19.40
N GLU A 66 31.59 13.52 18.28
CA GLU A 66 30.91 14.17 17.17
C GLU A 66 29.73 13.33 16.65
N LEU A 67 29.96 12.02 16.42
CA LEU A 67 28.91 11.11 15.99
C LEU A 67 27.73 11.07 16.97
N SER A 68 28.00 11.07 18.28
CA SER A 68 26.96 11.07 19.31
C SER A 68 26.16 12.38 19.33
N GLU A 69 26.80 13.52 19.09
CA GLU A 69 26.14 14.84 19.02
C GLU A 69 25.27 14.96 17.76
N LEU A 70 25.77 14.49 16.61
CA LEU A 70 25.02 14.41 15.37
C LEU A 70 23.83 13.46 15.49
N PHE A 71 24.01 12.29 16.10
CA PHE A 71 22.92 11.33 16.30
C PHE A 71 21.82 11.87 17.22
N ALA A 72 22.18 12.59 18.29
CA ALA A 72 21.20 13.27 19.13
C ALA A 72 20.39 14.32 18.35
N SER A 73 21.08 15.08 17.48
CA SER A 73 20.45 16.07 16.60
C SER A 73 19.53 15.42 15.57
N LEU A 74 19.95 14.29 14.98
CA LEU A 74 19.15 13.49 14.06
C LEU A 74 17.88 12.99 14.73
N ASN A 75 17.99 12.39 15.91
CA ASN A 75 16.83 11.88 16.65
C ASN A 75 15.80 12.98 16.95
N SER A 76 16.25 14.16 17.40
CA SER A 76 15.35 15.29 17.61
C SER A 76 14.65 15.75 16.31
N CYS A 77 15.37 15.73 15.19
CA CYS A 77 14.80 16.06 13.88
C CYS A 77 13.77 15.01 13.43
N LEU A 78 14.11 13.72 13.57
CA LEU A 78 13.24 12.60 13.20
C LEU A 78 11.99 12.53 14.07
N GLU A 79 12.05 12.86 15.36
CA GLU A 79 10.86 12.93 16.23
C GLU A 79 9.88 14.02 15.78
N GLN A 80 10.39 15.21 15.42
CA GLN A 80 9.54 16.31 14.92
C GLN A 80 8.92 15.97 13.56
N LEU A 81 9.70 15.31 12.69
CA LEU A 81 9.22 14.81 11.41
C LEU A 81 8.15 13.74 11.63
N ASP A 82 8.37 12.77 12.52
CA ASP A 82 7.44 11.67 12.79
C ASP A 82 6.06 12.16 13.22
N GLU A 83 6.00 13.15 14.11
CA GLU A 83 4.73 13.74 14.58
C GLU A 83 3.98 14.46 13.47
N SER A 84 4.70 15.09 12.54
CA SER A 84 4.10 15.76 11.38
C SER A 84 3.60 14.74 10.35
N ILE A 85 4.41 13.73 10.03
CA ILE A 85 4.03 12.68 9.08
C ILE A 85 2.88 11.82 9.63
N ARG A 86 2.81 11.54 10.93
CA ARG A 86 1.66 10.84 11.53
C ARG A 86 0.34 11.50 11.25
N ARG A 87 0.28 12.83 11.35
CA ARG A 87 -0.92 13.61 11.02
C ARG A 87 -1.17 13.57 9.52
N ARG A 88 -0.13 13.73 8.71
CA ARG A 88 -0.24 13.67 7.24
C ARG A 88 -0.80 12.35 6.74
N ILE A 89 -0.41 11.21 7.32
CA ILE A 89 -0.93 9.89 6.93
C ILE A 89 -2.47 9.85 7.02
N LEU A 90 -3.06 10.49 8.02
CA LEU A 90 -4.53 10.52 8.18
C LEU A 90 -5.24 11.41 7.14
N GLU A 91 -4.50 12.33 6.50
CA GLU A 91 -5.01 13.28 5.50
C GLU A 91 -4.81 12.79 4.07
N LEU A 92 -3.84 11.89 3.84
CA LEU A 92 -3.62 11.26 2.54
C LEU A 92 -4.88 10.53 2.09
N ARG A 93 -5.24 10.71 0.82
CA ARG A 93 -6.47 10.10 0.25
C ARG A 93 -6.23 8.70 -0.28
N ASN A 94 -5.03 8.42 -0.76
CA ASN A 94 -4.68 7.16 -1.39
C ASN A 94 -4.17 6.18 -0.31
N PRO A 95 -4.87 5.05 -0.07
CA PRO A 95 -4.42 4.06 0.91
C PRO A 95 -3.01 3.53 0.64
N ALA A 96 -2.61 3.42 -0.63
CA ALA A 96 -1.25 2.99 -0.99
C ALA A 96 -0.19 3.98 -0.46
N GLU A 97 -0.43 5.28 -0.62
CA GLU A 97 0.47 6.31 -0.07
C GLU A 97 0.47 6.31 1.47
N GLN A 98 -0.65 5.96 2.10
CA GLN A 98 -0.70 5.80 3.56
C GLN A 98 0.18 4.64 4.03
N ASP A 99 0.11 3.49 3.35
CA ASP A 99 0.93 2.31 3.64
C ASP A 99 2.42 2.59 3.39
N ASP A 100 2.75 3.22 2.26
CA ASP A 100 4.13 3.56 1.90
C ASP A 100 4.75 4.60 2.83
N MET A 101 3.98 5.61 3.24
CA MET A 101 4.42 6.59 4.23
C MET A 101 4.65 5.94 5.60
N GLN A 102 3.82 4.96 6.00
CA GLN A 102 4.03 4.18 7.22
C GLN A 102 5.28 3.29 7.13
N ALA A 103 5.51 2.66 5.98
CA ALA A 103 6.70 1.87 5.71
C ALA A 103 7.96 2.71 5.83
N ALA A 104 8.02 3.85 5.13
CA ALA A 104 9.15 4.77 5.18
C ALA A 104 9.45 5.25 6.61
N ARG A 105 8.40 5.57 7.40
CA ARG A 105 8.57 5.94 8.83
C ARG A 105 9.22 4.82 9.64
N ALA A 106 8.72 3.59 9.52
CA ALA A 106 9.29 2.45 10.22
C ALA A 106 10.74 2.18 9.78
N TRP A 107 11.02 2.32 8.49
CA TRP A 107 12.33 2.11 7.89
C TRP A 107 13.38 3.09 8.41
N LEU A 108 13.03 4.38 8.53
CA LEU A 108 13.91 5.40 9.12
C LEU A 108 14.27 5.07 10.57
N LYS A 109 13.28 4.68 11.37
CA LYS A 109 13.48 4.36 12.78
C LYS A 109 14.40 3.15 12.98
N LEU A 110 14.27 2.13 12.14
CA LEU A 110 15.13 0.95 12.21
C LEU A 110 16.57 1.29 11.79
N ASN A 111 16.72 1.93 10.63
CA ASN A 111 18.03 2.16 10.04
C ASN A 111 18.84 3.25 10.77
N SER A 112 18.20 4.18 11.49
CA SER A 112 18.94 5.19 12.28
C SER A 112 19.83 4.55 13.35
N ILE A 113 19.35 3.48 13.99
CA ILE A 113 20.11 2.73 15.00
C ILE A 113 21.24 1.94 14.32
N ILE A 114 20.97 1.32 13.17
CA ILE A 114 21.98 0.57 12.41
C ILE A 114 23.10 1.51 11.96
N MET A 115 22.75 2.69 11.41
CA MET A 115 23.71 3.70 11.00
C MET A 115 24.58 4.17 12.16
N TYR A 116 23.99 4.50 13.32
CA TYR A 116 24.75 4.94 14.48
C TYR A 116 25.71 3.86 15.01
N THR A 117 25.23 2.62 15.14
CA THR A 117 26.02 1.52 15.69
C THR A 117 27.13 1.07 14.74
N SER A 118 26.85 1.00 13.45
CA SER A 118 27.85 0.69 12.42
C SER A 118 28.89 1.80 12.24
N SER A 119 28.49 3.07 12.24
CA SER A 119 29.44 4.21 12.29
C SER A 119 30.32 4.14 13.54
N THR A 120 29.73 3.85 14.70
CA THR A 120 30.50 3.71 15.96
C THR A 120 31.50 2.57 15.90
N ALA A 121 31.13 1.44 15.28
CA ALA A 121 32.01 0.29 15.09
C ALA A 121 33.15 0.64 14.13
N TYR A 122 32.84 1.29 13.00
CA TYR A 122 33.84 1.67 12.00
C TYR A 122 34.84 2.71 12.52
N ILE A 123 34.42 3.69 13.31
CA ILE A 123 35.33 4.64 13.98
C ILE A 123 36.31 3.91 14.93
N ARG A 124 35.89 2.79 15.54
CA ARG A 124 36.75 1.99 16.43
C ARG A 124 37.68 1.05 15.67
N HIS A 125 37.17 0.51 14.57
CA HIS A 125 37.78 -0.57 13.80
C HIS A 125 37.74 -0.21 12.30
N PRO A 126 38.49 0.81 11.86
CA PRO A 126 38.50 1.25 10.46
C PRO A 126 39.05 0.17 9.51
N GLU A 127 39.77 -0.82 10.03
CA GLU A 127 40.23 -2.00 9.31
C GLU A 127 39.11 -2.99 8.91
N VAL A 128 37.93 -2.88 9.53
CA VAL A 128 36.78 -3.78 9.27
C VAL A 128 35.83 -3.13 8.26
N ASP A 129 36.07 -3.40 6.97
CA ASP A 129 35.30 -2.80 5.87
C ASP A 129 33.80 -3.13 5.94
N GLN A 130 33.41 -4.29 6.50
CA GLN A 130 32.02 -4.68 6.70
C GLN A 130 31.24 -3.70 7.60
N ALA A 131 31.91 -3.06 8.57
CA ALA A 131 31.27 -2.03 9.40
C ALA A 131 30.95 -0.78 8.57
N ARG A 132 31.86 -0.38 7.67
CA ARG A 132 31.63 0.70 6.71
C ARG A 132 30.49 0.36 5.75
N LEU A 133 30.47 -0.85 5.20
CA LEU A 133 29.42 -1.31 4.29
C LEU A 133 28.04 -1.29 4.97
N ASN A 134 27.95 -1.72 6.23
CA ASN A 134 26.69 -1.65 6.99
C ASN A 134 26.22 -0.22 7.23
N ARG A 135 27.15 0.71 7.51
CA ARG A 135 26.85 2.13 7.66
C ARG A 135 26.34 2.73 6.35
N ASP A 136 27.07 2.52 5.26
CA ASP A 136 26.75 3.08 3.95
C ASP A 136 25.42 2.51 3.44
N PHE A 137 25.14 1.23 3.71
CA PHE A 137 23.84 0.62 3.46
C PHE A 137 22.72 1.30 4.28
N ALA A 138 22.89 1.46 5.59
CA ALA A 138 21.88 2.09 6.43
C ALA A 138 21.60 3.54 6.02
N HIS A 139 22.65 4.31 5.69
CA HIS A 139 22.53 5.65 5.13
C HIS A 139 21.70 5.66 3.84
N ALA A 140 22.06 4.81 2.87
CA ALA A 140 21.33 4.72 1.60
C ALA A 140 19.84 4.33 1.80
N GLN A 141 19.56 3.40 2.72
CA GLN A 141 18.20 3.00 3.06
C GLN A 141 17.40 4.12 3.72
N MET A 142 18.02 4.91 4.61
CA MET A 142 17.37 6.07 5.20
C MET A 142 17.13 7.18 4.17
N SER A 143 18.09 7.45 3.29
CA SER A 143 17.94 8.43 2.21
C SER A 143 16.80 8.07 1.28
N LEU A 144 16.68 6.80 0.91
CA LEU A 144 15.56 6.33 0.10
C LEU A 144 14.22 6.50 0.84
N ALA A 145 14.15 6.20 2.14
CA ALA A 145 12.92 6.40 2.92
C ALA A 145 12.55 7.89 3.03
N LEU A 146 13.51 8.79 3.26
CA LEU A 146 13.30 10.24 3.23
C LEU A 146 12.84 10.73 1.86
N GLN A 147 13.42 10.20 0.77
CA GLN A 147 13.00 10.53 -0.59
C GLN A 147 11.57 10.07 -0.86
N THR A 148 11.21 8.84 -0.47
CA THR A 148 9.84 8.34 -0.56
C THR A 148 8.85 9.25 0.18
N MET A 149 9.19 9.71 1.40
CA MET A 149 8.36 10.69 2.11
C MET A 149 8.21 11.98 1.33
N ALA A 150 9.30 12.52 0.78
CA ALA A 150 9.28 13.74 -0.02
C ALA A 150 8.42 13.58 -1.29
N ASP A 151 8.55 12.45 -1.99
CA ASP A 151 7.80 12.15 -3.21
C ASP A 151 6.29 12.10 -2.92
N ILE A 152 5.87 11.40 -1.85
CA ILE A 152 4.46 11.35 -1.44
C ILE A 152 3.96 12.74 -1.05
N LEU A 153 4.74 13.51 -0.29
CA LEU A 153 4.38 14.88 0.10
C LEU A 153 4.19 15.81 -1.11
N GLN A 154 4.95 15.59 -2.18
CA GLN A 154 4.92 16.39 -3.40
C GLN A 154 3.93 15.86 -4.46
N GLY A 155 3.36 14.67 -4.26
CA GLY A 155 2.52 13.99 -5.25
C GLY A 155 3.31 13.49 -6.46
N CYS A 156 4.60 13.21 -6.30
CA CYS A 156 5.46 12.64 -7.33
C CYS A 156 5.30 11.11 -7.42
N ALA A 157 5.74 10.53 -8.53
CA ALA A 157 5.81 9.08 -8.66
C ALA A 157 6.83 8.51 -7.66
N ILE A 158 6.43 7.47 -6.93
CA ILE A 158 7.22 6.90 -5.83
C ILE A 158 8.13 5.78 -6.35
N ASN A 159 9.37 5.72 -5.84
CA ASN A 159 10.27 4.60 -6.08
C ASN A 159 9.88 3.37 -5.23
N SER A 160 9.85 2.17 -5.83
CA SER A 160 9.22 0.96 -5.28
C SER A 160 10.02 0.22 -4.19
N ASP A 161 11.27 0.57 -3.96
CA ASP A 161 12.21 -0.28 -3.20
C ASP A 161 11.90 -0.38 -1.68
N ILE A 162 11.26 0.64 -1.07
CA ILE A 162 10.84 0.63 0.35
C ILE A 162 9.31 0.61 0.50
N CYS A 163 8.58 0.73 -0.60
CA CYS A 163 7.12 0.76 -0.60
C CYS A 163 6.57 -0.58 -0.10
N LEU A 164 5.44 -0.56 0.59
CA LEU A 164 4.70 -1.77 0.97
C LEU A 164 3.37 -1.89 0.22
N SER A 165 2.93 -0.82 -0.46
CA SER A 165 1.68 -0.79 -1.22
C SER A 165 1.62 -1.85 -2.32
N HIS A 166 2.77 -2.29 -2.85
CA HIS A 166 2.82 -3.37 -3.82
C HIS A 166 2.47 -4.75 -3.23
N TYR A 167 2.53 -4.93 -1.91
CA TYR A 167 2.04 -6.12 -1.20
C TYR A 167 0.52 -6.04 -0.92
N GLY A 168 -0.07 -4.85 -0.95
CA GLY A 168 -1.52 -4.62 -0.77
C GLY A 168 -2.42 -5.16 -1.90
N ARG A 169 -1.85 -5.82 -2.92
CA ARG A 169 -2.56 -6.34 -4.10
C ARG A 169 -3.74 -7.25 -3.77
N VAL A 170 -3.64 -8.04 -2.70
CA VAL A 170 -4.75 -8.92 -2.27
C VAL A 170 -5.94 -8.10 -1.77
N GLY A 171 -5.70 -7.03 -1.02
CA GLY A 171 -6.74 -6.12 -0.55
C GLY A 171 -7.45 -5.43 -1.72
N GLU A 172 -6.68 -4.94 -2.68
CA GLU A 172 -7.22 -4.36 -3.92
C GLU A 172 -8.03 -5.38 -4.73
N LEU A 173 -7.53 -6.62 -4.87
CA LEU A 173 -8.25 -7.69 -5.54
C LEU A 173 -9.59 -8.00 -4.85
N MET A 174 -9.64 -8.02 -3.51
CA MET A 174 -10.89 -8.24 -2.77
C MET A 174 -11.88 -7.09 -2.99
N ARG A 175 -11.39 -5.85 -2.98
CA ARG A 175 -12.21 -4.67 -3.28
C ARG A 175 -12.76 -4.70 -4.71
N GLN A 176 -11.96 -5.13 -5.68
CA GLN A 176 -12.40 -5.32 -7.06
C GLN A 176 -13.48 -6.39 -7.17
N LEU A 177 -13.32 -7.51 -6.45
CA LEU A 177 -14.32 -8.58 -6.39
C LEU A 177 -15.64 -8.11 -5.77
N ASP A 178 -15.58 -7.36 -4.66
CA ASP A 178 -16.76 -6.77 -4.01
C ASP A 178 -17.46 -5.75 -4.91
N HIS A 179 -16.67 -4.92 -5.60
CA HIS A 179 -17.19 -3.95 -6.56
C HIS A 179 -17.87 -4.63 -7.75
N PHE A 180 -17.26 -5.68 -8.31
CA PHE A 180 -17.85 -6.48 -9.38
C PHE A 180 -19.19 -7.11 -8.95
N GLN A 181 -19.24 -7.74 -7.77
CA GLN A 181 -20.48 -8.33 -7.25
C GLN A 181 -21.58 -7.29 -7.08
N THR A 182 -21.25 -6.11 -6.54
CA THR A 182 -22.21 -5.02 -6.35
C THR A 182 -22.69 -4.46 -7.70
N ARG A 183 -21.77 -4.30 -8.66
CA ARG A 183 -22.06 -3.72 -9.97
C ARG A 183 -22.86 -4.65 -10.88
N ALA A 184 -22.69 -5.97 -10.73
CA ALA A 184 -23.40 -6.98 -11.50
C ALA A 184 -24.91 -7.04 -11.17
N TYR A 185 -25.32 -6.57 -10.00
CA TYR A 185 -26.72 -6.43 -9.63
C TYR A 185 -27.29 -5.11 -10.14
N MET A 186 -28.29 -5.18 -11.01
CA MET A 186 -29.00 -3.99 -11.50
C MET A 186 -30.45 -4.33 -11.87
N GLU A 187 -31.30 -3.31 -11.92
CA GLU A 187 -32.66 -3.51 -12.41
C GLU A 187 -32.66 -3.88 -13.90
N PRO A 188 -33.47 -4.86 -14.35
CA PRO A 188 -33.49 -5.30 -15.75
C PRO A 188 -33.80 -4.16 -16.74
N SER A 189 -34.65 -3.23 -16.33
CA SER A 189 -35.02 -2.02 -17.09
C SER A 189 -33.84 -1.06 -17.30
N SER A 190 -32.85 -1.09 -16.40
CA SER A 190 -31.65 -0.24 -16.46
C SER A 190 -30.56 -0.83 -17.34
N TYR A 191 -30.65 -2.12 -17.70
CA TYR A 191 -29.61 -2.82 -18.45
C TYR A 191 -29.45 -2.27 -19.87
N LYS A 192 -28.19 -2.06 -20.27
CA LYS A 192 -27.80 -1.61 -21.62
C LYS A 192 -26.61 -2.42 -22.07
N ASP A 193 -26.82 -3.33 -23.03
CA ASP A 193 -25.80 -4.27 -23.51
C ASP A 193 -24.48 -3.56 -23.87
N HIS A 194 -24.53 -2.57 -24.77
CA HIS A 194 -23.36 -1.81 -25.24
C HIS A 194 -22.55 -1.09 -24.14
N LEU A 195 -23.11 -0.90 -22.95
CA LEU A 195 -22.45 -0.24 -21.82
C LEU A 195 -22.04 -1.25 -20.74
N HIS A 196 -22.98 -2.08 -20.31
CA HIS A 196 -22.82 -2.92 -19.13
C HIS A 196 -22.08 -4.23 -19.40
N ARG A 197 -22.26 -4.85 -20.57
CA ARG A 197 -21.50 -6.04 -20.95
C ARG A 197 -19.98 -5.76 -20.95
N PRO A 198 -19.46 -4.76 -21.70
CA PRO A 198 -18.02 -4.50 -21.72
C PRO A 198 -17.49 -4.03 -20.36
N GLU A 199 -18.30 -3.32 -19.55
CA GLU A 199 -17.94 -2.92 -18.20
C GLU A 199 -17.73 -4.14 -17.28
N LEU A 200 -18.70 -5.05 -17.21
CA LEU A 200 -18.66 -6.21 -16.34
C LEU A 200 -17.59 -7.23 -16.77
N GLU A 201 -17.43 -7.45 -18.07
CA GLU A 201 -16.35 -8.27 -18.61
C GLU A 201 -14.98 -7.66 -18.29
N GLY A 202 -14.82 -6.36 -18.47
CA GLY A 202 -13.59 -5.64 -18.11
C GLY A 202 -13.26 -5.71 -16.62
N LEU A 203 -14.27 -5.61 -15.75
CA LEU A 203 -14.09 -5.81 -14.30
C LEU A 203 -13.67 -7.25 -13.96
N LEU A 204 -14.30 -8.24 -14.60
CA LEU A 204 -13.97 -9.64 -14.38
C LEU A 204 -12.54 -9.96 -14.85
N GLU A 205 -12.10 -9.48 -16.01
CA GLU A 205 -10.73 -9.74 -16.49
C GLU A 205 -9.67 -9.06 -15.62
N LYS A 206 -9.97 -7.90 -15.02
CA LYS A 206 -9.08 -7.31 -13.99
C LYS A 206 -8.94 -8.22 -12.76
N ILE A 207 -10.06 -8.80 -12.30
CA ILE A 207 -10.03 -9.78 -11.20
C ILE A 207 -9.21 -11.01 -11.60
N VAL A 208 -9.41 -11.55 -12.81
CA VAL A 208 -8.66 -12.74 -13.25
C VAL A 208 -7.17 -12.43 -13.36
N SER A 209 -6.78 -11.26 -13.87
CA SER A 209 -5.38 -10.83 -13.88
C SER A 209 -4.79 -10.71 -12.48
N GLY A 210 -5.54 -10.19 -11.50
CA GLY A 210 -5.10 -10.11 -10.11
C GLY A 210 -4.99 -11.49 -9.44
N VAL A 211 -5.91 -12.40 -9.76
CA VAL A 211 -5.88 -13.80 -9.30
C VAL A 211 -4.70 -14.57 -9.89
N ALA A 212 -4.33 -14.32 -11.15
CA ALA A 212 -3.22 -14.99 -11.81
C ALA A 212 -1.91 -14.83 -11.02
N ALA A 213 -1.65 -13.65 -10.46
CA ALA A 213 -0.47 -13.42 -9.62
C ALA A 213 -0.40 -14.34 -8.38
N ILE A 214 -1.55 -14.70 -7.79
CA ILE A 214 -1.63 -15.65 -6.68
C ILE A 214 -1.50 -17.08 -7.22
N ALA A 215 -2.19 -17.41 -8.32
CA ALA A 215 -2.20 -18.75 -8.89
C ALA A 215 -0.83 -19.18 -9.45
N ASP A 216 -0.07 -18.25 -10.02
CA ASP A 216 1.24 -18.46 -10.65
C ASP A 216 2.42 -18.24 -9.69
N SER A 217 2.17 -17.88 -8.43
CA SER A 217 3.21 -17.80 -7.40
C SER A 217 3.89 -19.16 -7.21
N GLU A 218 5.21 -19.15 -7.01
CA GLU A 218 6.01 -20.34 -6.67
C GLU A 218 5.56 -21.00 -5.36
N ASN A 219 4.88 -20.24 -4.50
CA ASN A 219 4.33 -20.73 -3.24
C ASN A 219 2.98 -21.47 -3.43
N THR A 220 2.35 -21.37 -4.61
CA THR A 220 1.06 -22.00 -4.89
C THR A 220 1.23 -23.40 -5.45
N ARG A 221 0.71 -24.40 -4.72
CA ARG A 221 0.68 -25.81 -5.15
C ARG A 221 -0.14 -25.99 -6.44
N ASP A 222 0.30 -26.89 -7.32
CA ASP A 222 -0.35 -27.14 -8.62
C ASP A 222 -1.85 -27.48 -8.51
N GLU A 223 -2.23 -28.29 -7.51
CA GLU A 223 -3.64 -28.61 -7.26
C GLU A 223 -4.47 -27.37 -6.90
N ARG A 224 -3.88 -26.43 -6.15
CA ARG A 224 -4.53 -25.17 -5.75
C ARG A 224 -4.64 -24.25 -6.96
N LYS A 225 -3.56 -24.11 -7.74
CA LYS A 225 -3.52 -23.36 -9.00
C LYS A 225 -4.62 -23.82 -9.94
N LYS A 226 -4.74 -25.12 -10.20
CA LYS A 226 -5.77 -25.69 -11.07
C LYS A 226 -7.18 -25.30 -10.59
N ARG A 227 -7.48 -25.48 -9.30
CA ARG A 227 -8.80 -25.11 -8.73
C ARG A 227 -9.11 -23.62 -8.86
N ILE A 228 -8.11 -22.75 -8.70
CA ILE A 228 -8.28 -21.30 -8.88
C ILE A 228 -8.61 -20.98 -10.34
N VAL A 229 -7.86 -21.55 -11.29
CA VAL A 229 -8.09 -21.36 -12.73
C VAL A 229 -9.47 -21.87 -13.14
N ASP A 230 -9.86 -23.06 -12.67
CA ASP A 230 -11.19 -23.63 -12.92
C ASP A 230 -12.28 -22.69 -12.40
N GLU A 231 -12.10 -22.09 -11.22
CA GLU A 231 -13.09 -21.18 -10.64
C GLU A 231 -13.16 -19.82 -11.34
N CYS A 232 -12.03 -19.31 -11.87
CA CYS A 232 -12.05 -18.15 -12.77
C CYS A 232 -12.88 -18.44 -14.03
N ASN A 233 -12.74 -19.63 -14.62
CA ASN A 233 -13.52 -20.02 -15.80
C ASN A 233 -15.00 -20.22 -15.46
N ASN A 234 -15.32 -20.80 -14.29
CA ASN A 234 -16.69 -20.90 -13.80
C ASN A 234 -17.33 -19.52 -13.60
N LEU A 235 -16.58 -18.56 -13.07
CA LEU A 235 -17.05 -17.19 -12.87
C LEU A 235 -17.29 -16.47 -14.20
N ARG A 236 -16.43 -16.68 -15.20
CA ARG A 236 -16.66 -16.19 -16.58
C ARG A 236 -17.94 -16.75 -17.17
N GLN A 237 -18.15 -18.07 -17.07
CA GLN A 237 -19.35 -18.69 -17.59
C GLN A 237 -20.61 -18.15 -16.89
N ALA A 238 -20.59 -18.06 -15.56
CA ALA A 238 -21.71 -17.51 -14.81
C ALA A 238 -22.03 -16.04 -15.17
N LEU A 239 -21.02 -15.24 -15.51
CA LEU A 239 -21.24 -13.88 -16.03
C LEU A 239 -21.90 -13.90 -17.41
N GLN A 240 -21.46 -14.77 -18.31
CA GLN A 240 -22.08 -14.90 -19.64
C GLN A 240 -23.54 -15.34 -19.55
N ASP A 241 -23.84 -16.29 -18.67
CA ASP A 241 -25.21 -16.75 -18.40
C ASP A 241 -26.07 -15.59 -17.86
N LEU A 242 -25.55 -14.82 -16.90
CA LEU A 242 -26.24 -13.65 -16.36
C LEU A 242 -26.52 -12.57 -17.42
N LEU A 243 -25.53 -12.27 -18.27
CA LEU A 243 -25.68 -11.29 -19.35
C LEU A 243 -26.76 -11.73 -20.35
N ALA A 244 -26.81 -13.01 -20.70
CA ALA A 244 -27.86 -13.56 -21.55
C ALA A 244 -29.25 -13.42 -20.91
N GLU A 245 -29.38 -13.62 -19.59
CA GLU A 245 -30.65 -13.40 -18.89
C GLU A 245 -31.06 -11.92 -18.81
N TYR A 246 -30.09 -11.00 -18.68
CA TYR A 246 -30.38 -9.56 -18.75
C TYR A 246 -30.91 -9.14 -20.13
N GLU A 247 -30.36 -9.68 -21.21
CA GLU A 247 -30.85 -9.42 -22.57
C GLU A 247 -32.29 -9.90 -22.75
N LYS A 248 -32.62 -11.11 -22.26
CA LYS A 248 -33.97 -11.68 -22.31
C LYS A 248 -34.99 -10.89 -21.48
N ASN A 249 -34.53 -10.21 -20.42
CA ASN A 249 -35.37 -9.43 -19.51
C ASN A 249 -35.34 -7.92 -19.80
N CYS A 250 -34.68 -7.49 -20.89
CA CYS A 250 -34.57 -6.08 -21.25
C CYS A 250 -35.95 -5.42 -21.43
N GLY A 251 -36.18 -4.32 -20.71
CA GLY A 251 -37.44 -3.56 -20.76
C GLY A 251 -38.59 -4.13 -19.93
N ARG A 252 -38.37 -5.21 -19.16
CA ARG A 252 -39.34 -5.70 -18.17
C ARG A 252 -39.25 -4.88 -16.89
N ALA A 253 -40.41 -4.70 -16.24
CA ALA A 253 -40.51 -3.99 -14.96
C ALA A 253 -40.04 -4.86 -13.79
N GLU A 254 -40.25 -6.19 -13.87
CA GLU A 254 -39.87 -7.15 -12.83
C GLU A 254 -38.88 -8.19 -13.39
N PRO A 255 -37.88 -8.62 -12.58
CA PRO A 255 -36.95 -9.67 -12.95
C PRO A 255 -37.67 -11.03 -13.04
N SER A 256 -37.26 -11.87 -14.00
CA SER A 256 -37.71 -13.27 -14.05
C SER A 256 -37.00 -14.12 -13.01
N GLU A 257 -37.62 -15.23 -12.59
CA GLU A 257 -36.99 -16.21 -11.69
C GLU A 257 -35.62 -16.70 -12.23
N ASP A 258 -35.49 -16.91 -13.54
CA ASP A 258 -34.23 -17.31 -14.18
C ASP A 258 -33.12 -16.27 -14.04
N LEU A 259 -33.48 -14.98 -14.02
CA LEU A 259 -32.53 -13.88 -13.84
C LEU A 259 -32.07 -13.83 -12.38
N ASP A 260 -33.00 -13.99 -11.43
CA ASP A 260 -32.67 -14.07 -10.01
C ASP A 260 -31.76 -15.27 -9.72
N LEU A 261 -32.03 -16.42 -10.32
CA LEU A 261 -31.18 -17.61 -10.23
C LEU A 261 -29.78 -17.36 -10.82
N ALA A 262 -29.67 -16.69 -11.97
CA ALA A 262 -28.39 -16.33 -12.57
C ALA A 262 -27.59 -15.35 -11.68
N MET A 263 -28.26 -14.38 -11.05
CA MET A 263 -27.62 -13.45 -10.11
C MET A 263 -27.07 -14.18 -8.88
N VAL A 264 -27.87 -15.09 -8.29
CA VAL A 264 -27.44 -15.91 -7.15
C VAL A 264 -26.28 -16.82 -7.55
N HIS A 265 -26.34 -17.42 -8.74
CA HIS A 265 -25.28 -18.29 -9.27
C HIS A 265 -23.96 -17.53 -9.43
N LEU A 266 -23.97 -16.33 -10.02
CA LEU A 266 -22.78 -15.48 -10.12
C LEU A 266 -22.21 -15.14 -8.73
N GLY A 267 -23.09 -14.77 -7.79
CA GLY A 267 -22.71 -14.50 -6.41
C GLY A 267 -22.02 -15.69 -5.74
N HIS A 268 -22.51 -16.91 -5.96
CA HIS A 268 -21.89 -18.14 -5.48
C HIS A 268 -20.50 -18.38 -6.10
N LYS A 269 -20.34 -18.20 -7.42
CA LYS A 269 -19.03 -18.36 -8.09
C LYS A 269 -17.99 -17.35 -7.60
N ALA A 270 -18.38 -16.10 -7.41
CA ALA A 270 -17.49 -15.10 -6.84
C ALA A 270 -17.08 -15.46 -5.38
N LYS A 271 -18.02 -16.01 -4.59
CA LYS A 271 -17.74 -16.49 -3.23
C LYS A 271 -16.82 -17.72 -3.21
N ASP A 272 -17.01 -18.65 -4.14
CA ASP A 272 -16.17 -19.84 -4.29
C ASP A 272 -14.74 -19.45 -4.70
N LEU A 273 -14.58 -18.52 -5.65
CA LEU A 273 -13.28 -17.95 -6.01
C LEU A 273 -12.58 -17.34 -4.78
N ARG A 274 -13.29 -16.48 -4.03
CA ARG A 274 -12.79 -15.89 -2.77
C ARG A 274 -12.34 -16.96 -1.78
N ARG A 275 -13.09 -18.06 -1.65
CA ARG A 275 -12.73 -19.19 -0.77
C ARG A 275 -11.46 -19.89 -1.24
N HIS A 276 -11.29 -20.10 -2.55
CA HIS A 276 -10.10 -20.74 -3.10
C HIS A 276 -8.84 -19.87 -2.94
N LEU A 277 -8.97 -18.55 -3.14
CA LEU A 277 -7.89 -17.59 -2.87
C LEU A 277 -7.49 -17.60 -1.40
N ARG A 278 -8.47 -17.55 -0.48
CA ARG A 278 -8.19 -17.62 0.96
C ARG A 278 -7.43 -18.90 1.34
N ARG A 279 -7.83 -20.05 0.78
CA ARG A 279 -7.12 -21.32 1.03
C ARG A 279 -5.69 -21.28 0.50
N ALA A 280 -5.45 -20.71 -0.67
CA ALA A 280 -4.09 -20.57 -1.21
C ALA A 280 -3.20 -19.72 -0.29
N ILE A 281 -3.71 -18.58 0.19
CA ILE A 281 -2.98 -17.72 1.13
C ILE A 281 -2.71 -18.45 2.45
N VAL A 282 -3.67 -19.22 2.96
CA VAL A 282 -3.45 -20.04 4.18
C VAL A 282 -2.38 -21.10 3.94
N ASP A 283 -2.34 -21.73 2.77
CA ASP A 283 -1.29 -22.68 2.40
C ASP A 283 0.09 -21.96 2.35
N HIS A 284 0.17 -20.76 1.76
CA HIS A 284 1.39 -19.94 1.71
C HIS A 284 1.91 -19.62 3.11
N VAL A 285 1.04 -19.07 3.97
CA VAL A 285 1.39 -18.73 5.36
C VAL A 285 1.84 -19.98 6.11
N SER A 286 1.13 -21.10 5.93
CA SER A 286 1.51 -22.35 6.58
C SER A 286 2.89 -22.79 6.13
N ASP A 287 3.18 -22.83 4.83
CA ASP A 287 4.44 -23.35 4.30
C ASP A 287 5.63 -22.39 4.54
N ALA A 288 5.42 -21.06 4.50
CA ALA A 288 6.48 -20.07 4.70
C ALA A 288 6.85 -19.89 6.18
N PHE A 289 5.89 -20.05 7.11
CA PHE A 289 6.11 -19.77 8.54
C PHE A 289 6.43 -21.03 9.38
N LEU A 290 6.62 -22.20 8.75
CA LEU A 290 7.04 -23.42 9.45
C LEU A 290 8.38 -23.27 10.18
N ASP A 291 9.35 -22.63 9.54
CA ASP A 291 10.69 -22.43 10.07
C ASP A 291 11.25 -21.10 9.60
N THR A 292 11.15 -20.09 10.45
CA THR A 292 11.56 -18.71 10.16
C THR A 292 12.95 -18.36 10.69
N ILE A 293 13.56 -19.26 11.49
CA ILE A 293 14.74 -18.93 12.30
C ILE A 293 15.96 -19.73 11.85
N THR A 294 15.80 -20.96 11.35
CA THR A 294 16.94 -21.82 11.04
C THR A 294 17.86 -21.25 9.96
N PRO A 295 17.38 -20.65 8.85
CA PRO A 295 18.26 -20.01 7.87
C PRO A 295 19.14 -18.91 8.49
N LEU A 296 18.61 -18.14 9.44
CA LEU A 296 19.37 -17.14 10.19
C LEU A 296 20.37 -17.78 11.15
N MET A 297 19.98 -18.84 11.87
CA MET A 297 20.88 -19.55 12.79
C MET A 297 22.06 -20.19 12.07
N MET A 298 21.82 -20.79 10.90
CA MET A 298 22.89 -21.35 10.06
C MET A 298 23.87 -20.27 9.60
N LEU A 299 23.37 -19.09 9.21
CA LEU A 299 24.20 -17.93 8.86
C LEU A 299 25.06 -17.46 10.03
N ILE A 300 24.46 -17.32 11.22
CA ILE A 300 25.17 -16.91 12.45
C ILE A 300 26.23 -17.95 12.83
N GLU A 301 25.89 -19.24 12.79
CA GLU A 301 26.81 -20.32 13.17
C GLU A 301 28.00 -20.40 12.22
N SER A 302 27.80 -20.26 10.90
CA SER A 302 28.93 -20.21 9.95
C SER A 302 29.82 -18.98 10.17
N ALA A 303 29.22 -17.83 10.52
CA ALA A 303 29.97 -16.62 10.81
C ALA A 303 30.80 -16.76 12.11
N GLN A 304 30.24 -17.38 13.15
CA GLN A 304 30.94 -17.65 14.42
C GLN A 304 32.12 -18.61 14.26
N ARG A 305 32.05 -19.51 13.26
CA ARG A 305 33.15 -20.44 12.92
C ARG A 305 34.21 -19.82 12.01
N HIS A 306 34.06 -18.55 11.62
CA HIS A 306 34.92 -17.85 10.67
C HIS A 306 35.01 -18.54 9.29
N ASP A 307 33.95 -19.25 8.88
CA ASP A 307 33.85 -19.87 7.57
C ASP A 307 33.19 -18.89 6.58
N GLU A 308 34.01 -18.06 5.94
CA GLU A 308 33.52 -17.01 5.03
C GLU A 308 32.70 -17.57 3.88
N ARG A 309 33.15 -18.68 3.27
CA ARG A 309 32.47 -19.27 2.12
C ARG A 309 31.09 -19.76 2.49
N THR A 310 30.99 -20.54 3.57
CA THR A 310 29.70 -21.05 4.04
C THR A 310 28.80 -19.90 4.53
N THR A 311 29.37 -18.85 5.11
CA THR A 311 28.61 -17.66 5.54
C THR A 311 27.96 -16.95 4.35
N VAL A 312 28.69 -16.76 3.24
CA VAL A 312 28.13 -16.17 2.02
C VAL A 312 27.03 -17.05 1.42
N GLU A 313 27.22 -18.37 1.38
CA GLU A 313 26.22 -19.32 0.88
C GLU A 313 24.95 -19.31 1.76
N ASN A 314 25.10 -19.34 3.08
CA ASN A 314 23.98 -19.24 4.02
C ASN A 314 23.30 -17.86 3.96
N GLY A 315 24.04 -16.79 3.67
CA GLY A 315 23.47 -15.45 3.49
C GLY A 315 22.50 -15.38 2.30
N LYS A 316 22.85 -16.02 1.18
CA LYS A 316 21.96 -16.14 0.02
C LYS A 316 20.69 -16.93 0.36
N ARG A 317 20.83 -18.06 1.06
CA ARG A 317 19.69 -18.87 1.52
C ARG A 317 18.77 -18.10 2.45
N PHE A 318 19.34 -17.32 3.38
CA PHE A 318 18.57 -16.45 4.27
C PHE A 318 17.80 -15.39 3.46
N GLN A 319 18.43 -14.78 2.46
CA GLN A 319 17.78 -13.78 1.61
C GLN A 319 16.64 -14.39 0.77
N GLU A 320 16.85 -15.56 0.16
CA GLU A 320 15.82 -16.30 -0.57
C GLU A 320 14.63 -16.64 0.35
N HIS A 321 14.92 -17.10 1.57
CA HIS A 321 13.90 -17.40 2.57
C HIS A 321 13.14 -16.14 3.02
N ALA A 322 13.83 -15.02 3.27
CA ALA A 322 13.20 -13.75 3.62
C ALA A 322 12.30 -13.23 2.48
N ASN A 323 12.75 -13.33 1.23
CA ASN A 323 11.93 -12.98 0.07
C ASN A 323 10.67 -13.85 -0.03
N LYS A 324 10.78 -15.15 0.31
CA LYS A 324 9.63 -16.06 0.37
C LYS A 324 8.62 -15.67 1.45
N ILE A 325 9.07 -15.16 2.60
CA ILE A 325 8.17 -14.67 3.67
C ILE A 325 7.45 -13.38 3.26
N LEU A 326 8.14 -12.51 2.49
CA LEU A 326 7.58 -11.25 2.02
C LEU A 326 6.50 -11.42 0.94
N GLN A 327 6.63 -12.44 0.09
CA GLN A 327 5.70 -12.75 -1.01
C GLN A 327 4.43 -13.45 -0.53
#